data_AF-A0A4V1XH00-F1
#
_entry.id   AF-A0A4V1XH00-F1
#
_cell.length_a   1.000
_cell.length_b   1.000
_cell.length_c   1.000
_cell.angle_alpha   90.00
_cell.angle_beta   90.00
_cell.angle_gamma   90.00
#
_symmetry.space_group_name_H-M   'P 1'
#
loop_
_entity.id
_entity.type
_entity.pdbx_description
1 polymer ?
#
loop_
_entity_poly.entity_id
_entity_poly.type
_entity_poly.pdbx_seq_one_letter_code
_entity_poly.pdbx_strand_id
1 'polypeptide(L)'
;MASTKELEKTLPRKAPNTERHRAVLDGLARYKYQIYSTVAPALDGEALERLERDINSAAEPAGTGNSVLSPAARSGEHAGRPLRDVYEHHLRARDAGENADEESTVHPLYFVVADRPDWKREGLLAVHLDCGYGEEEDRVGVGRCGVDWADSWGANIDIANMDWMELKEAEQEEWGGERG
;
A
#
# COMPACT_ATOMS: atom_id res chain seq x y z
N MET A 1 16.50 11.85 0.83
CA MET A 1 15.32 11.00 0.69
C MET A 1 15.06 10.36 2.04
N ALA A 2 13.85 10.46 2.59
CA ALA A 2 13.53 9.88 3.89
C ALA A 2 13.45 8.35 3.80
N SER A 3 13.88 7.65 4.85
CA SER A 3 13.80 6.19 4.90
C SER A 3 12.38 5.68 5.17
N THR A 4 12.15 4.38 4.98
CA THR A 4 10.87 3.73 5.33
C THR A 4 10.54 3.92 6.81
N LYS A 5 11.54 3.80 7.70
CA LYS A 5 11.39 4.00 9.14
C LYS A 5 11.07 5.45 9.50
N GLU A 6 11.69 6.42 8.82
CA GLU A 6 11.37 7.82 9.01
C GLU A 6 9.95 8.16 8.57
N LEU A 7 9.51 7.56 7.45
CA LEU A 7 8.14 7.71 6.94
C LEU A 7 7.11 7.05 7.86
N GLU A 8 7.36 5.84 8.36
CA GLU A 8 6.49 5.13 9.31
C GLU A 8 6.25 5.96 10.58
N LYS A 9 7.29 6.62 11.11
CA LYS A 9 7.19 7.52 12.28
C LYS A 9 6.29 8.73 12.07
N THR A 10 5.95 9.09 10.84
CA THR A 10 5.02 10.18 10.55
C THR A 10 3.55 9.77 10.69
N LEU A 11 3.28 8.46 10.72
CA LEU A 11 1.95 7.89 10.82
C LEU A 11 1.58 7.59 12.29
N PRO A 12 0.28 7.54 12.62
CA PRO A 12 -0.17 7.05 13.92
C PRO A 12 0.30 5.61 14.15
N ARG A 13 0.57 5.25 15.41
CA ARG A 13 0.95 3.87 15.77
C ARG A 13 -0.15 2.86 15.41
N LYS A 14 -1.42 3.24 15.57
CA LYS A 14 -2.58 2.40 15.29
C LYS A 14 -3.53 3.07 14.30
N ALA A 15 -4.05 2.31 13.37
CA ALA A 15 -5.11 2.71 12.46
C ALA A 15 -6.48 2.65 13.17
N PRO A 16 -7.44 3.51 12.79
CA PRO A 16 -8.78 3.47 13.34
C PRO A 16 -9.62 2.39 12.64
N ASN A 17 -9.22 1.13 12.75
CA ASN A 17 -9.93 0.03 12.10
C ASN A 17 -11.18 -0.39 12.88
N THR A 18 -12.12 -0.99 12.16
CA THR A 18 -13.33 -1.60 12.72
C THR A 18 -13.33 -3.08 12.39
N GLU A 19 -14.20 -3.87 13.04
CA GLU A 19 -14.36 -5.30 12.73
C GLU A 19 -14.65 -5.53 11.23
N ARG A 20 -15.36 -4.60 10.58
CA ARG A 20 -15.65 -4.65 9.14
C ARG A 20 -14.38 -4.53 8.29
N HIS A 21 -13.44 -3.68 8.69
CA HIS A 21 -12.17 -3.53 7.97
C HIS A 21 -11.35 -4.82 8.03
N ARG A 22 -11.35 -5.48 9.19
CA ARG A 22 -10.63 -6.74 9.42
C ARG A 22 -11.26 -7.95 8.73
N ALA A 23 -12.57 -7.93 8.51
CA ALA A 23 -13.28 -8.99 7.78
C ALA A 23 -12.89 -9.11 6.29
N VAL A 24 -12.03 -8.24 5.77
CA VAL A 24 -11.59 -8.25 4.37
C VAL A 24 -10.61 -9.38 4.03
N LEU A 25 -9.89 -9.89 5.03
CA LEU A 25 -8.91 -10.97 4.86
C LEU A 25 -9.55 -12.27 4.27
N ASP A 26 -10.87 -12.44 4.36
CA ASP A 26 -11.56 -13.62 3.81
C ASP A 26 -11.93 -13.53 2.30
N GLY A 27 -11.55 -12.48 1.56
CA GLY A 27 -12.08 -12.23 0.20
C GLY A 27 -11.17 -11.54 -0.83
N LEU A 28 -10.23 -12.30 -1.40
CA LEU A 28 -9.21 -11.88 -2.40
C LEU A 28 -9.68 -11.07 -3.63
N ALA A 29 -10.96 -11.18 -4.02
CA ALA A 29 -11.42 -10.67 -5.32
C ALA A 29 -12.25 -9.39 -5.24
N ARG A 30 -12.75 -9.04 -4.06
CA ARG A 30 -13.62 -7.87 -3.91
C ARG A 30 -12.82 -6.59 -4.02
N TYR A 31 -11.71 -6.51 -3.30
CA TYR A 31 -11.00 -5.27 -3.05
C TYR A 31 -9.88 -4.99 -4.04
N LYS A 32 -9.63 -3.70 -4.27
CA LYS A 32 -8.57 -3.16 -5.12
C LYS A 32 -7.55 -2.45 -4.24
N TYR A 33 -6.30 -2.84 -4.36
CA TYR A 33 -5.18 -2.19 -3.68
C TYR A 33 -4.94 -0.83 -4.34
N GLN A 34 -5.12 0.26 -3.58
CA GLN A 34 -4.99 1.59 -4.16
C GLN A 34 -3.53 1.95 -4.37
N ILE A 35 -3.21 2.50 -5.54
CA ILE A 35 -1.91 3.05 -5.87
C ILE A 35 -1.98 4.57 -5.76
N TYR A 36 -1.13 5.13 -4.90
CA TYR A 36 -0.94 6.57 -4.72
C TYR A 36 0.47 7.00 -5.18
N SER A 37 0.68 8.30 -5.34
CA SER A 37 2.00 8.86 -5.65
C SER A 37 2.25 10.15 -4.88
N THR A 38 3.41 10.25 -4.24
CA THR A 38 3.91 11.49 -3.61
C THR A 38 5.10 12.08 -4.37
N VAL A 39 5.44 11.53 -5.54
CA VAL A 39 6.56 12.00 -6.37
C VAL A 39 6.36 13.48 -6.74
N ALA A 40 7.43 14.26 -6.63
CA ALA A 40 7.47 15.67 -7.03
C ALA A 40 8.58 15.89 -8.07
N PRO A 41 8.27 16.45 -9.26
CA PRO A 41 6.92 16.80 -9.75
C PRO A 41 6.01 15.58 -9.92
N ALA A 42 4.70 15.81 -10.02
CA ALA A 42 3.73 14.74 -10.23
C ALA A 42 4.09 13.90 -11.47
N LEU A 43 3.93 12.59 -11.37
CA LEU A 43 4.08 11.69 -12.51
C LEU A 43 3.04 12.05 -13.57
N ASP A 44 3.44 12.00 -14.84
CA ASP A 44 2.50 12.17 -15.95
C ASP A 44 1.62 10.93 -16.16
N GLY A 45 0.63 11.05 -17.03
CA GLY A 45 -0.32 9.97 -17.30
C GLY A 45 0.35 8.69 -17.81
N GLU A 46 1.39 8.81 -18.63
CA GLU A 46 2.10 7.65 -19.18
C GLU A 46 2.88 6.91 -18.08
N ALA A 47 3.57 7.66 -17.21
CA ALA A 47 4.29 7.12 -16.07
C ALA A 47 3.34 6.44 -15.07
N LEU A 48 2.19 7.05 -14.79
CA LEU A 48 1.17 6.47 -13.92
C LEU A 48 0.60 5.17 -14.49
N GLU A 49 0.19 5.16 -15.76
CA GLU A 49 -0.30 3.94 -16.43
C GLU A 49 0.76 2.84 -16.49
N ARG A 50 2.03 3.22 -16.64
CA ARG A 50 3.15 2.29 -16.59
C ARG A 50 3.34 1.70 -15.20
N LEU A 51 3.25 2.51 -14.15
CA LEU A 51 3.31 2.07 -12.76
C LEU A 51 2.21 1.05 -12.46
N GLU A 52 0.95 1.36 -12.81
CA GLU A 52 -0.20 0.45 -12.62
C GLU A 52 0.01 -0.87 -13.37
N ARG A 53 0.48 -0.79 -14.61
CA ARG A 53 0.78 -1.98 -15.41
C ARG A 53 1.92 -2.79 -14.81
N ASP A 54 3.02 -2.14 -14.42
CA ASP A 54 4.20 -2.82 -13.87
C ASP A 54 3.81 -3.62 -12.61
N ILE A 55 3.06 -2.99 -11.67
CA ILE A 55 2.58 -3.65 -10.44
C ILE A 55 1.71 -4.87 -10.76
N ASN A 56 0.73 -4.73 -11.66
CA ASN A 56 -0.21 -5.81 -11.95
C ASN A 56 0.38 -6.90 -12.86
N SER A 57 1.32 -6.56 -13.75
CA SER A 57 1.91 -7.52 -14.70
C SER A 57 2.93 -8.46 -14.08
N ALA A 58 3.49 -8.08 -12.93
CA ALA A 58 4.51 -8.83 -12.22
C ALA A 58 3.96 -9.61 -11.01
N ALA A 59 2.63 -9.70 -10.90
CA ALA A 59 1.85 -10.40 -9.89
C ALA A 59 1.99 -11.95 -9.92
N GLU A 60 3.17 -12.49 -10.19
CA GLU A 60 3.43 -13.94 -10.33
C GLU A 60 4.27 -14.47 -9.16
N PRO A 61 3.97 -15.65 -8.60
CA PRO A 61 2.85 -16.54 -8.91
C PRO A 61 1.58 -16.28 -8.04
N ALA A 62 1.56 -15.26 -7.19
CA ALA A 62 0.56 -15.13 -6.12
C ALA A 62 -0.15 -13.76 -6.02
N GLY A 63 0.06 -12.84 -6.96
CA GLY A 63 -0.68 -11.58 -6.97
C GLY A 63 -2.09 -11.76 -7.54
N THR A 64 -2.94 -10.79 -7.25
CA THR A 64 -4.33 -10.71 -7.71
C THR A 64 -4.49 -9.94 -9.02
N GLY A 65 -3.53 -9.08 -9.36
CA GLY A 65 -3.67 -8.12 -10.46
C GLY A 65 -4.78 -7.09 -10.24
N ASN A 66 -5.12 -6.81 -8.98
CA ASN A 66 -6.21 -5.92 -8.57
C ASN A 66 -5.73 -4.56 -8.07
N SER A 67 -4.45 -4.22 -8.22
CA SER A 67 -3.95 -2.90 -7.87
C SER A 67 -4.44 -1.85 -8.86
N VAL A 68 -4.96 -0.72 -8.39
CA VAL A 68 -5.54 0.33 -9.26
C VAL A 68 -5.05 1.72 -8.89
N LEU A 69 -4.83 2.58 -9.88
CA LEU A 69 -4.51 3.99 -9.62
C LEU A 69 -5.67 4.72 -8.96
N SER A 70 -5.40 5.30 -7.79
CA SER A 70 -6.35 6.16 -7.11
C SER A 70 -6.65 7.43 -7.93
N PRO A 71 -7.86 8.01 -7.81
CA PRO A 71 -8.18 9.31 -8.40
C PRO A 71 -7.20 10.42 -7.95
N ALA A 72 -6.74 10.36 -6.70
CA ALA A 72 -5.80 11.33 -6.15
C ALA A 72 -4.38 11.23 -6.74
N ALA A 73 -3.94 10.04 -7.17
CA ALA A 73 -2.71 9.89 -7.94
C ALA A 73 -2.84 10.56 -9.31
N ARG A 74 -3.96 10.32 -10.00
CA ARG A 74 -4.22 10.86 -11.35
C ARG A 74 -4.32 12.38 -11.37
N SER A 75 -4.85 12.99 -10.32
CA SER A 75 -4.91 14.45 -10.18
C SER A 75 -3.61 15.09 -9.69
N GLY A 76 -2.64 14.30 -9.23
CA GLY A 76 -1.40 14.79 -8.62
C GLY A 76 -1.61 15.45 -7.25
N GLU A 77 -2.73 15.18 -6.57
CA GLU A 77 -3.13 15.82 -5.30
C GLU A 77 -2.06 15.70 -4.20
N HIS A 78 -1.31 14.60 -4.21
CA HIS A 78 -0.29 14.28 -3.21
C HIS A 78 1.15 14.54 -3.66
N ALA A 79 1.37 15.12 -4.84
CA ALA A 79 2.72 15.38 -5.34
C ALA A 79 3.51 16.29 -4.37
N GLY A 80 4.63 15.78 -3.84
CA GLY A 80 5.47 16.46 -2.85
C GLY A 80 4.89 16.55 -1.44
N ARG A 81 3.73 15.94 -1.20
CA ARG A 81 3.08 15.88 0.12
C ARG A 81 3.63 14.71 0.94
N PRO A 82 3.58 14.78 2.28
CA PRO A 82 4.03 13.69 3.14
C PRO A 82 3.14 12.44 3.01
N LEU A 83 3.69 11.27 3.34
CA LEU A 83 2.95 9.99 3.37
C LEU A 83 1.69 10.06 4.26
N ARG A 84 1.73 10.86 5.33
CA ARG A 84 0.59 11.10 6.19
C ARG A 84 -0.64 11.62 5.44
N ASP A 85 -0.47 12.48 4.44
CA ASP A 85 -1.59 13.03 3.68
C ASP A 85 -2.26 11.93 2.84
N VAL A 86 -1.47 11.03 2.26
CA VAL A 86 -1.97 9.84 1.55
C VAL A 86 -2.70 8.89 2.50
N TYR A 87 -2.14 8.64 3.68
CA TYR A 87 -2.78 7.81 4.72
C TYR A 87 -4.16 8.38 5.10
N GLU A 88 -4.24 9.67 5.44
CA GLU A 88 -5.50 10.31 5.81
C GLU A 88 -6.52 10.31 4.66
N HIS A 89 -6.07 10.47 3.41
CA HIS A 89 -6.92 10.35 2.23
C HIS A 89 -7.44 8.91 2.07
N HIS A 90 -6.58 7.91 2.22
CA HIS A 90 -6.96 6.50 2.09
C HIS A 90 -8.01 6.09 3.12
N LEU A 91 -7.88 6.55 4.38
CA LEU A 91 -8.91 6.35 5.39
C LEU A 91 -10.27 6.93 4.97
N ARG A 92 -10.29 8.16 4.44
CA ARG A 92 -11.56 8.75 3.95
C ARG A 92 -12.11 7.99 2.75
N ALA A 93 -11.24 7.53 1.85
CA ALA A 93 -11.65 6.81 0.64
C ALA A 93 -12.22 5.42 0.97
N ARG A 94 -11.57 4.66 1.87
CA ARG A 94 -12.08 3.35 2.30
C ARG A 94 -13.41 3.50 3.04
N ASP A 95 -13.54 4.51 3.91
CA ASP A 95 -14.75 4.75 4.70
C ASP A 95 -15.88 5.33 3.83
N ALA A 96 -15.57 6.09 2.76
CA ALA A 96 -16.56 6.62 1.83
C ALA A 96 -17.07 5.57 0.83
N GLY A 97 -16.17 4.68 0.37
CA GLY A 97 -16.51 3.52 -0.46
C GLY A 97 -17.45 2.54 0.24
N GLU A 98 -17.61 2.65 1.57
CA GLU A 98 -18.53 1.85 2.35
C GLU A 98 -20.01 1.97 1.96
N ASN A 99 -20.40 3.06 1.28
CA ASN A 99 -21.77 3.39 0.86
C ASN A 99 -21.97 3.37 -0.67
N ALA A 100 -20.92 3.09 -1.43
CA ALA A 100 -20.99 3.01 -2.89
C ALA A 100 -21.21 1.56 -3.33
N ASP A 101 -21.82 1.39 -4.51
CA ASP A 101 -22.11 0.09 -5.12
C ASP A 101 -20.84 -0.79 -5.25
N GLU A 102 -21.01 -2.05 -5.65
CA GLU A 102 -19.95 -3.09 -5.79
C GLU A 102 -18.67 -2.67 -6.55
N GLU A 103 -18.65 -1.50 -7.20
CA GLU A 103 -17.51 -0.92 -7.91
C GLU A 103 -16.55 -0.10 -7.03
N SER A 104 -16.93 0.34 -5.82
CA SER A 104 -16.03 1.12 -4.93
C SER A 104 -15.34 0.24 -3.89
N THR A 105 -14.44 -0.61 -4.35
CA THR A 105 -13.83 -1.63 -3.50
C THR A 105 -12.42 -1.24 -3.09
N VAL A 106 -12.26 -0.07 -2.46
CA VAL A 106 -10.97 0.32 -1.87
C VAL A 106 -10.59 -0.70 -0.80
N HIS A 107 -9.43 -1.34 -0.93
CA HIS A 107 -8.92 -2.24 0.10
C HIS A 107 -8.73 -1.47 1.42
N PRO A 108 -9.37 -1.85 2.53
CA PRO A 108 -9.40 -1.00 3.71
C PRO A 108 -8.11 -1.07 4.53
N LEU A 109 -7.30 -2.11 4.37
CA LEU A 109 -6.12 -2.33 5.21
C LEU A 109 -4.79 -2.17 4.48
N TYR A 110 -4.79 -2.08 3.15
CA TYR A 110 -3.55 -2.16 2.37
C TYR A 110 -3.59 -1.24 1.16
N PHE A 111 -2.51 -0.51 0.95
CA PHE A 111 -2.31 0.33 -0.24
C PHE A 111 -0.82 0.52 -0.54
N VAL A 112 -0.55 1.00 -1.75
CA VAL A 112 0.80 1.17 -2.29
C VAL A 112 1.06 2.63 -2.62
N VAL A 113 2.27 3.13 -2.37
CA VAL A 113 2.67 4.50 -2.67
C VAL A 113 3.98 4.53 -3.44
N ALA A 114 3.97 5.19 -4.60
CA ALA A 114 5.19 5.61 -5.28
C ALA A 114 5.71 6.90 -4.65
N ASP A 115 6.81 6.81 -3.89
CA ASP A 115 7.49 7.97 -3.29
C ASP A 115 8.76 8.37 -4.05
N ARG A 116 9.12 7.60 -5.09
CA ARG A 116 10.29 7.79 -5.95
C ARG A 116 9.88 7.74 -7.42
N PRO A 117 10.52 8.56 -8.29
CA PRO A 117 10.23 8.55 -9.72
C PRO A 117 10.76 7.28 -10.42
N ASP A 118 11.78 6.62 -9.87
CA ASP A 118 12.36 5.38 -10.39
C ASP A 118 11.95 4.18 -9.53
N TRP A 119 10.65 3.88 -9.50
CA TRP A 119 10.09 2.80 -8.67
C TRP A 119 10.63 1.40 -9.02
N LYS A 120 11.15 1.20 -10.23
CA LYS A 120 11.75 -0.08 -10.62
C LYS A 120 13.05 -0.37 -9.88
N ARG A 121 13.83 0.67 -9.63
CA ARG A 121 15.12 0.54 -8.94
C ARG A 121 15.04 0.86 -7.45
N GLU A 122 14.09 1.70 -7.06
CA GLU A 122 13.96 2.15 -5.66
C GLU A 122 12.80 1.49 -4.93
N GLY A 123 11.99 0.69 -5.60
CA GLY A 123 10.81 0.04 -5.03
C GLY A 123 9.67 1.00 -4.71
N LEU A 124 8.63 0.44 -4.12
CA LEU A 124 7.41 1.11 -3.71
C LEU A 124 7.21 0.98 -2.20
N LEU A 125 6.48 1.92 -1.61
CA LEU A 125 6.03 1.79 -0.23
C LEU A 125 4.77 0.93 -0.19
N ALA A 126 4.80 -0.14 0.58
CA ALA A 126 3.63 -0.88 0.99
C ALA A 126 3.18 -0.38 2.37
N VAL A 127 1.91 -0.04 2.53
CA VAL A 127 1.34 0.40 3.81
C VAL A 127 0.27 -0.58 4.23
N HIS A 128 0.47 -1.20 5.40
CA HIS A 128 -0.50 -2.11 6.00
C HIS A 128 -1.05 -1.51 7.30
N LEU A 129 -2.36 -1.55 7.48
CA LEU A 129 -3.06 -0.89 8.58
C LEU A 129 -3.42 -1.86 9.71
N ASP A 130 -3.04 -3.13 9.61
CA ASP A 130 -3.28 -4.14 10.64
C ASP A 130 -2.09 -5.12 10.79
N CYS A 131 -0.90 -4.57 11.01
CA CYS A 131 0.35 -5.35 10.95
C CYS A 131 0.76 -6.03 12.26
N GLY A 132 -0.03 -5.90 13.32
CA GLY A 132 0.28 -6.47 14.63
C GLY A 132 -0.76 -7.48 15.09
N TYR A 133 -0.39 -8.27 16.11
CA TYR A 133 -1.28 -9.28 16.70
C TYR A 133 -1.57 -8.95 18.17
N GLY A 134 -2.74 -9.35 18.66
CA GLY A 134 -3.13 -9.19 20.07
C GLY A 134 -3.17 -7.71 20.49
N GLU A 135 -2.35 -7.33 21.48
CA GLU A 135 -2.31 -5.93 21.97
C GLU A 135 -1.79 -4.92 20.92
N GLU A 136 -1.09 -5.41 19.89
CA GLU A 136 -0.61 -4.62 18.75
C GLU A 136 -1.55 -4.67 17.53
N GLU A 137 -2.77 -5.24 17.65
CA GLU A 137 -3.79 -5.18 16.59
C GLU A 137 -3.98 -3.73 16.11
N ASP A 138 -4.26 -3.58 14.82
CA ASP A 138 -4.40 -2.33 14.09
C ASP A 138 -3.11 -1.50 13.98
N ARG A 139 -1.94 -2.08 14.25
CA ARG A 139 -0.68 -1.37 14.07
C ARG A 139 -0.49 -0.99 12.60
N VAL A 140 -0.04 0.25 12.37
CA VAL A 140 0.34 0.73 11.04
C VAL A 140 1.77 0.31 10.76
N GLY A 141 1.98 -0.39 9.65
CA GLY A 141 3.28 -0.77 9.13
C GLY A 141 3.57 -0.09 7.79
N VAL A 142 4.81 0.34 7.61
CA VAL A 142 5.34 0.77 6.31
C VAL A 142 6.52 -0.11 5.93
N GLY A 143 6.42 -0.71 4.75
CA GLY A 143 7.46 -1.54 4.15
C GLY A 143 7.87 -1.00 2.79
N ARG A 144 9.01 -1.47 2.28
CA ARG A 144 9.43 -1.23 0.91
C ARG A 144 9.57 -2.56 0.20
N CYS A 145 8.97 -2.63 -0.98
CA CYS A 145 8.95 -3.83 -1.80
C CYS A 145 9.32 -3.46 -3.24
N GLY A 146 9.86 -4.43 -3.98
CA GLY A 146 9.96 -4.35 -5.43
C GLY A 146 8.59 -4.14 -6.07
N VAL A 147 8.57 -3.52 -7.26
CA VAL A 147 7.34 -3.27 -8.02
C VAL A 147 6.56 -4.55 -8.31
N ASP A 148 7.29 -5.65 -8.48
CA ASP A 148 6.83 -7.02 -8.70
C ASP A 148 6.15 -7.65 -7.49
N TRP A 149 6.44 -7.18 -6.29
CA TRP A 149 5.90 -7.71 -5.05
C TRP A 149 4.72 -6.89 -4.50
N ALA A 150 4.53 -5.67 -4.97
CA ALA A 150 3.59 -4.73 -4.36
C ALA A 150 2.13 -5.24 -4.35
N ASP A 151 1.69 -5.93 -5.40
CA ASP A 151 0.35 -6.53 -5.45
C ASP A 151 0.28 -7.83 -4.64
N SER A 152 1.31 -8.67 -4.72
CA SER A 152 1.34 -9.97 -4.05
C SER A 152 1.52 -9.85 -2.53
N TRP A 153 2.12 -8.78 -2.02
CA TRP A 153 2.15 -8.48 -0.58
C TRP A 153 0.73 -8.30 -0.02
N GLY A 154 -0.11 -7.52 -0.70
CA GLY A 154 -1.51 -7.39 -0.33
C GLY A 154 -2.24 -8.73 -0.34
N ALA A 155 -2.04 -9.50 -1.43
CA ALA A 155 -2.66 -10.83 -1.57
C ALA A 155 -2.25 -11.80 -0.46
N ASN A 156 -0.96 -11.88 -0.15
CA ASN A 156 -0.41 -12.77 0.88
C ASN A 156 -0.91 -12.43 2.28
N ILE A 157 -1.05 -11.13 2.58
CA ILE A 157 -1.63 -10.65 3.84
C ILE A 157 -3.10 -11.09 3.92
N ASP A 158 -3.87 -10.89 2.85
CA ASP A 158 -5.29 -11.22 2.84
C ASP A 158 -5.52 -12.71 3.16
N ILE A 159 -4.82 -13.63 2.49
CA ILE A 159 -4.99 -15.08 2.76
C ILE A 159 -4.20 -15.60 3.96
N ALA A 160 -3.59 -14.71 4.75
CA ALA A 160 -2.69 -15.07 5.85
C ALA A 160 -1.60 -16.08 5.43
N ASN A 161 -1.11 -15.99 4.19
CA ASN A 161 -0.02 -16.83 3.69
C ASN A 161 1.35 -16.30 4.12
N MET A 162 1.48 -14.98 4.25
CA MET A 162 2.63 -14.34 4.89
C MET A 162 2.16 -13.29 5.88
N ASP A 163 2.79 -13.22 7.04
CA ASP A 163 2.58 -12.12 7.97
C ASP A 163 3.44 -10.90 7.62
N TRP A 164 3.14 -9.77 8.28
CA TRP A 164 3.89 -8.54 8.04
C TRP A 164 5.38 -8.65 8.39
N MET A 165 5.75 -9.48 9.37
CA MET A 165 7.14 -9.65 9.78
C MET A 165 7.94 -10.40 8.71
N GLU A 166 7.37 -11.44 8.11
CA GLU A 166 7.97 -12.16 6.97
C GLU A 166 8.18 -11.23 5.77
N LEU A 167 7.24 -10.32 5.50
CA LEU A 167 7.40 -9.31 4.45
C LEU A 167 8.49 -8.28 4.80
N LYS A 168 8.62 -7.88 6.06
CA LYS A 168 9.72 -7.01 6.52
C LYS A 168 11.08 -7.70 6.47
N GLU A 169 11.13 -9.01 6.65
CA GLU A 169 12.35 -9.81 6.43
C GLU A 169 12.71 -9.84 4.94
N ALA A 170 11.75 -10.01 4.03
CA ALA A 170 11.99 -9.90 2.59
C ALA A 170 12.50 -8.50 2.19
N GLU A 171 11.92 -7.41 2.73
CA GLU A 171 12.47 -6.06 2.57
C GLU A 171 13.91 -5.97 3.07
N GLN A 172 14.21 -6.57 4.23
CA GLN A 172 15.54 -6.55 4.84
C GLN A 172 16.58 -7.24 3.95
N GLU A 173 16.21 -8.33 3.27
CA GLU A 173 17.10 -9.06 2.37
C GLU A 173 17.36 -8.28 1.08
N GLU A 174 16.33 -7.70 0.47
CA GLU A 174 16.44 -7.02 -0.82
C GLU A 174 17.00 -5.60 -0.70
N TRP A 175 16.51 -4.85 0.29
CA TRP A 175 16.82 -3.43 0.49
C TRP A 175 17.77 -3.19 1.67
N GLY A 176 18.28 -4.27 2.27
CA GLY A 176 19.29 -4.23 3.32
C GLY A 176 18.78 -3.71 4.65
N GLY A 177 17.45 -3.65 4.84
CA GLY A 177 16.63 -3.05 5.91
C GLY A 177 17.33 -2.41 7.12
N GLU A 178 16.70 -1.35 7.63
CA GLU A 178 17.39 -0.44 8.54
C GLU A 178 17.58 -1.02 9.94
N ARG A 179 18.76 -1.60 10.18
CA ARG A 179 19.24 -2.02 11.50
C ARG A 179 19.15 -0.87 12.51
N GLY A 180 18.44 -1.11 13.62
CA GLY A 180 18.55 -0.35 14.88
C GLY A 180 17.28 0.35 15.30
#